data_AF-A0A3N7I5T6-F1
#
_entry.id   AF-A0A3N7I5T6-F1
#
_cell.length_a   1.000
_cell.length_b   1.000
_cell.length_c   1.000
_cell.angle_alpha   90.00
_cell.angle_beta   90.00
_cell.angle_gamma   90.00
#
_symmetry.space_group_name_H-M   'P 1'
#
loop_
_entity.id
_entity.type
_entity.pdbx_description
1 polymer ?
#
loop_
_entity_poly.entity_id
_entity_poly.type
_entity_poly.pdbx_seq_one_letter_code
_entity_poly.pdbx_strand_id
1 'polypeptide(L)'
;MKVQQAREKQGLKPTPISYHMVFTGNPGTGKTTVARIISKLYKELGILSTGHLVETDRSGLVAEYVGQTATKVNKVVDSALNGVLFIDEAYALVSEGGNDYGKEAVATLIKRIEDDRDKLVVIFAGYADEMETFLDTNPGFQSRINRFLNFQDFNAKELEAIFVAKCDKLDYRLTDEALEKLQVQFKQAIQHRDKSFGNGRFVRNLFEQTLERHANRIAADGNLTKETLTTITAEDIH
;
A
#
# COMPACT_ATOMS: atom_id res chain seq x y z
N MET A 1 -6.81 -15.81 -19.40
CA MET A 1 -8.23 -15.42 -19.54
C MET A 1 -8.93 -16.02 -20.75
N LYS A 2 -8.60 -15.66 -22.01
CA LYS A 2 -9.29 -16.22 -23.19
C LYS A 2 -9.30 -17.76 -23.20
N VAL A 3 -8.20 -18.38 -22.80
CA VAL A 3 -8.07 -19.83 -22.66
C VAL A 3 -8.94 -20.39 -21.53
N GLN A 4 -9.04 -19.71 -20.38
CA GLN A 4 -9.87 -20.15 -19.25
C GLN A 4 -11.36 -20.04 -19.58
N GLN A 5 -11.79 -18.91 -20.13
CA GLN A 5 -13.17 -18.73 -20.59
C GLN A 5 -13.53 -19.71 -21.70
N ALA A 6 -12.58 -20.04 -22.60
CA ALA A 6 -12.76 -21.08 -23.59
C ALA A 6 -12.90 -22.47 -22.96
N ARG A 7 -12.12 -22.78 -21.90
CA ARG A 7 -12.25 -24.04 -21.15
C ARG A 7 -13.62 -24.16 -20.51
N GLU A 8 -14.08 -23.12 -19.80
CA GLU A 8 -15.41 -23.09 -19.16
C GLU A 8 -16.54 -23.25 -20.18
N LYS A 9 -16.48 -22.54 -21.32
CA LYS A 9 -17.44 -22.68 -22.42
C LYS A 9 -17.49 -24.09 -23.02
N GLN A 10 -16.39 -24.84 -22.90
CA GLN A 10 -16.27 -26.23 -23.36
C GLN A 10 -16.52 -27.26 -22.23
N GLY A 11 -17.02 -26.82 -21.07
CA GLY A 11 -17.28 -27.70 -19.92
C GLY A 11 -16.01 -28.27 -19.26
N LEU A 12 -14.83 -27.73 -19.59
CA LEU A 12 -13.56 -28.16 -19.03
C LEU A 12 -13.31 -27.47 -17.69
N LYS A 13 -12.75 -28.22 -16.73
CA LYS A 13 -12.43 -27.68 -15.40
C LYS A 13 -11.47 -26.48 -15.51
N PRO A 14 -11.71 -25.40 -14.76
CA PRO A 14 -10.83 -24.25 -14.72
C PRO A 14 -9.43 -24.64 -14.27
N THR A 15 -8.39 -24.01 -14.84
CA THR A 15 -7.04 -24.13 -14.29
C THR A 15 -6.99 -23.35 -12.96
N PRO A 16 -6.50 -23.97 -11.86
CA PRO A 16 -6.48 -23.34 -10.55
C PRO A 16 -5.33 -22.32 -10.44
N ILE A 17 -5.41 -21.20 -11.15
CA ILE A 17 -4.43 -20.11 -11.04
C ILE A 17 -4.73 -19.35 -9.75
N SER A 18 -3.80 -19.36 -8.79
CA SER A 18 -3.86 -18.44 -7.66
C SER A 18 -3.53 -17.01 -8.13
N TYR A 19 -4.18 -16.01 -7.53
CA TYR A 19 -3.92 -14.59 -7.76
C TYR A 19 -3.51 -13.82 -6.49
N HIS A 20 -3.35 -14.51 -5.35
CA HIS A 20 -2.88 -13.91 -4.10
C HIS A 20 -1.43 -13.42 -4.23
N MET A 21 -1.09 -12.34 -3.52
CA MET A 21 0.20 -11.66 -3.65
C MET A 21 0.81 -11.29 -2.30
N VAL A 22 2.13 -11.10 -2.30
CA VAL A 22 2.89 -10.50 -1.21
C VAL A 22 3.58 -9.25 -1.72
N PHE A 23 3.36 -8.12 -1.05
CA PHE A 23 4.00 -6.83 -1.31
C PHE A 23 5.00 -6.53 -0.19
N THR A 24 6.28 -6.56 -0.51
CA THR A 24 7.34 -6.19 0.43
C THR A 24 7.89 -4.80 0.13
N GLY A 25 8.34 -4.08 1.15
CA GLY A 25 9.05 -2.81 1.00
C GLY A 25 8.74 -1.81 2.10
N ASN A 26 9.51 -0.74 2.17
CA ASN A 26 9.41 0.27 3.22
C ASN A 26 8.09 1.08 3.16
N PRO A 27 7.74 1.84 4.21
CA PRO A 27 6.56 2.69 4.21
C PRO A 27 6.63 3.73 3.09
N GLY A 28 5.48 4.04 2.50
CA GLY A 28 5.39 5.10 1.49
C GLY A 28 5.98 4.77 0.11
N THR A 29 6.34 3.51 -0.17
CA THR A 29 6.78 3.05 -1.50
C THR A 29 5.64 2.76 -2.49
N GLY A 30 4.38 2.99 -2.08
CA GLY A 30 3.21 2.90 -2.97
C GLY A 30 2.46 1.57 -2.97
N LYS A 31 2.75 0.65 -2.04
CA LYS A 31 2.06 -0.65 -1.89
C LYS A 31 0.53 -0.56 -2.01
N THR A 32 -0.11 0.28 -1.19
CA THR A 32 -1.56 0.48 -1.19
C THR A 32 -2.07 1.08 -2.51
N THR A 33 -1.31 2.01 -3.10
CA THR A 33 -1.66 2.61 -4.40
C THR A 33 -1.68 1.55 -5.50
N VAL A 34 -0.66 0.69 -5.55
CA VAL A 34 -0.57 -0.41 -6.52
C VAL A 34 -1.64 -1.48 -6.24
N ALA A 35 -1.99 -1.75 -4.98
CA ALA A 35 -3.10 -2.63 -4.64
C ALA A 35 -4.45 -2.13 -5.21
N ARG A 36 -4.72 -0.82 -5.13
CA ARG A 36 -5.92 -0.21 -5.75
C ARG A 36 -5.90 -0.33 -7.27
N ILE A 37 -4.75 -0.16 -7.91
CA ILE A 37 -4.60 -0.32 -9.36
C ILE A 37 -4.87 -1.77 -9.76
N ILE A 38 -4.30 -2.74 -9.04
CA ILE A 38 -4.49 -4.17 -9.29
C ILE A 38 -5.94 -4.58 -9.10
N SER A 39 -6.63 -4.08 -8.07
CA SER A 39 -8.05 -4.38 -7.87
C SER A 39 -8.90 -3.95 -9.07
N LYS A 40 -8.68 -2.72 -9.58
CA LYS A 40 -9.35 -2.25 -10.81
C LYS A 40 -8.97 -3.08 -12.03
N LEU A 41 -7.68 -3.38 -12.20
CA LEU A 41 -7.20 -4.19 -13.32
C LEU A 41 -7.85 -5.59 -13.33
N TYR A 42 -7.94 -6.24 -12.17
CA TYR A 42 -8.51 -7.58 -12.05
C TYR A 42 -10.02 -7.61 -12.33
N LYS A 43 -10.72 -6.52 -12.03
CA LYS A 43 -12.10 -6.31 -12.49
C LYS A 43 -12.18 -6.20 -14.01
N GLU A 44 -11.39 -5.34 -14.64
CA GLU A 44 -11.41 -5.15 -16.10
C GLU A 44 -11.00 -6.43 -16.85
N LEU A 45 -10.16 -7.25 -16.23
CA LEU A 45 -9.78 -8.58 -16.72
C LEU A 45 -10.83 -9.66 -16.43
N GLY A 46 -11.90 -9.36 -15.68
CA GLY A 46 -12.93 -10.32 -15.30
C GLY A 46 -12.41 -11.46 -14.42
N ILE A 47 -11.28 -11.26 -13.73
CA ILE A 47 -10.77 -12.15 -12.68
C ILE A 47 -11.63 -11.97 -11.42
N LEU A 48 -12.01 -10.73 -11.13
CA LEU A 48 -12.89 -10.35 -10.04
C LEU A 48 -14.14 -9.70 -10.62
N SER A 49 -15.31 -9.93 -10.02
CA SER A 49 -16.55 -9.31 -10.51
C SER A 49 -16.69 -7.85 -10.06
N THR A 50 -15.93 -7.44 -9.04
CA THR A 50 -15.83 -6.05 -8.56
C THR A 50 -14.37 -5.62 -8.46
N GLY A 51 -14.13 -4.31 -8.36
CA GLY A 51 -12.78 -3.71 -8.30
C GLY A 51 -12.58 -2.86 -7.06
N HIS A 52 -13.25 -3.22 -5.95
CA HIS A 52 -13.04 -2.58 -4.66
C HIS A 52 -11.86 -3.21 -3.93
N LEU A 53 -11.29 -2.43 -3.02
CA LEU A 53 -10.20 -2.81 -2.15
C LEU A 53 -10.67 -2.62 -0.72
N VAL A 54 -10.59 -3.66 0.09
CA VAL A 54 -10.78 -3.60 1.54
C VAL A 54 -9.39 -3.62 2.17
N GLU A 55 -9.05 -2.58 2.93
CA GLU A 55 -7.79 -2.48 3.65
C GLU A 55 -8.02 -2.81 5.13
N THR A 56 -7.13 -3.62 5.71
CA THR A 56 -7.16 -3.99 7.12
C THR A 56 -5.73 -4.21 7.63
N ASP A 57 -5.58 -4.30 8.95
CA ASP A 57 -4.36 -4.69 9.64
C ASP A 57 -4.69 -5.71 10.75
N ARG A 58 -3.77 -5.92 11.70
CA ARG A 58 -4.00 -6.75 12.89
C ARG A 58 -5.25 -6.33 13.67
N SER A 59 -5.46 -5.04 13.89
CA SER A 59 -6.58 -4.53 14.68
C SER A 59 -7.92 -4.82 14.01
N GLY A 60 -7.97 -4.88 12.68
CA GLY A 60 -9.16 -5.24 11.93
C GLY A 60 -9.46 -6.74 11.92
N LEU A 61 -8.46 -7.60 12.12
CA LEU A 61 -8.61 -9.07 12.00
C LEU A 61 -8.63 -9.81 13.34
N VAL A 62 -7.88 -9.34 14.34
CA VAL A 62 -7.74 -9.99 15.64
C VAL A 62 -8.71 -9.36 16.64
N ALA A 63 -9.46 -10.18 17.38
CA ALA A 63 -10.35 -9.70 18.43
C ALA A 63 -9.63 -9.72 19.80
N GLU A 64 -10.16 -8.96 20.75
CA GLU A 64 -9.63 -8.88 22.12
C GLU A 64 -10.11 -10.05 23.00
N TYR A 65 -11.19 -10.73 22.60
CA TYR A 65 -11.86 -11.78 23.36
C TYR A 65 -11.81 -13.14 22.65
N VAL A 66 -11.70 -14.20 23.45
CA VAL A 66 -11.68 -15.61 23.00
C VAL A 66 -12.87 -15.93 22.09
N GLY A 67 -12.59 -16.61 20.97
CA GLY A 67 -13.61 -17.13 20.05
C GLY A 67 -14.27 -16.09 19.14
N GLN A 68 -13.88 -14.82 19.23
CA GLN A 68 -14.42 -13.77 18.36
C GLN A 68 -13.54 -13.51 17.13
N THR A 69 -12.28 -13.96 17.15
CA THR A 69 -11.32 -13.68 16.08
C THR A 69 -11.73 -14.31 14.75
N ALA A 70 -12.10 -15.60 14.72
CA ALA A 70 -12.59 -16.21 13.49
C ALA A 70 -13.82 -15.48 12.91
N THR A 71 -14.75 -15.04 13.77
CA THR A 71 -15.93 -14.27 13.35
C THR A 71 -15.53 -12.93 12.74
N LYS A 72 -14.56 -12.24 13.34
CA LYS A 72 -14.05 -10.95 12.87
C LYS A 72 -13.35 -11.09 11.51
N VAL A 73 -12.48 -12.09 11.36
CA VAL A 73 -11.84 -12.43 10.08
C VAL A 73 -12.89 -12.71 9.01
N ASN A 74 -13.88 -13.57 9.29
CA ASN A 74 -14.93 -13.89 8.33
C ASN A 74 -15.67 -12.63 7.85
N LYS A 75 -16.06 -11.74 8.77
CA LYS A 75 -16.73 -10.47 8.40
C LYS A 75 -15.88 -9.59 7.48
N VAL A 76 -14.58 -9.48 7.76
CA VAL A 76 -13.67 -8.68 6.94
C VAL A 76 -13.49 -9.32 5.56
N VAL A 77 -13.29 -10.64 5.49
CA VAL A 77 -13.18 -11.37 4.22
C VAL A 77 -14.48 -11.27 3.42
N ASP A 78 -15.64 -11.44 4.05
CA ASP A 78 -16.96 -11.34 3.40
C ASP A 78 -17.14 -9.96 2.74
N SER A 79 -16.66 -8.88 3.38
CA SER A 79 -16.69 -7.53 2.80
C SER A 79 -15.74 -7.36 1.60
N ALA A 80 -14.71 -8.20 1.49
CA ALA A 80 -13.72 -8.19 0.42
C ALA A 80 -14.03 -9.17 -0.72
N LEU A 81 -15.04 -10.03 -0.57
CA LEU A 81 -15.45 -10.97 -1.61
C LEU A 81 -15.77 -10.24 -2.91
N ASN A 82 -15.43 -10.89 -4.02
CA ASN A 82 -15.42 -10.34 -5.38
C ASN A 82 -14.43 -9.21 -5.62
N GLY A 83 -13.58 -8.88 -4.65
CA GLY A 83 -12.60 -7.81 -4.70
C GLY A 83 -11.24 -8.24 -4.16
N VAL A 84 -10.51 -7.26 -3.62
CA VAL A 84 -9.19 -7.47 -3.04
C VAL A 84 -9.22 -7.16 -1.54
N LEU A 85 -8.70 -8.08 -0.72
CA LEU A 85 -8.36 -7.84 0.68
C LEU A 85 -6.87 -7.49 0.80
N PHE A 86 -6.56 -6.30 1.27
CA PHE A 86 -5.20 -5.84 1.55
C PHE A 86 -4.95 -5.86 3.05
N ILE A 87 -3.97 -6.65 3.48
CA ILE A 87 -3.58 -6.80 4.90
C ILE A 87 -2.23 -6.13 5.07
N ASP A 88 -2.21 -4.93 5.67
CA ASP A 88 -0.97 -4.23 5.99
C ASP A 88 -0.30 -4.81 7.24
N GLU A 89 1.03 -4.78 7.25
CA GLU A 89 1.88 -5.37 8.29
C GLU A 89 1.43 -6.77 8.70
N ALA A 90 1.18 -7.65 7.71
CA ALA A 90 0.56 -8.96 7.96
C ALA A 90 1.33 -9.85 8.95
N TYR A 91 2.65 -9.71 9.01
CA TYR A 91 3.51 -10.36 10.01
C TYR A 91 3.08 -10.06 11.45
N ALA A 92 2.47 -8.90 11.70
CA ALA A 92 1.98 -8.50 13.01
C ALA A 92 0.77 -9.33 13.47
N LEU A 93 0.13 -10.14 12.62
CA LEU A 93 -0.94 -11.06 13.05
C LEU A 93 -0.44 -12.08 14.07
N VAL A 94 0.82 -12.52 13.95
CA VAL A 94 1.44 -13.47 14.86
C VAL A 94 2.60 -12.75 15.57
N SER A 95 2.33 -12.22 16.76
CA SER A 95 3.35 -11.57 17.59
C SER A 95 4.15 -12.59 18.39
N GLU A 96 5.46 -12.36 18.55
CA GLU A 96 6.29 -13.11 19.50
C GLU A 96 5.73 -12.93 20.92
N GLY A 97 5.37 -14.03 21.58
CA GLY A 97 4.68 -14.01 22.88
C GLY A 97 3.43 -14.89 22.96
N GLY A 98 3.02 -15.55 21.87
CA GLY A 98 2.11 -16.69 21.93
C GLY A 98 0.65 -16.35 22.23
N ASN A 99 0.09 -15.33 21.58
CA ASN A 99 -1.33 -15.04 21.70
C ASN A 99 -2.15 -15.89 20.72
N ASP A 100 -2.94 -16.85 21.22
CA ASP A 100 -3.70 -17.83 20.42
C ASP A 100 -4.63 -17.19 19.39
N TYR A 101 -5.11 -15.97 19.65
CA TYR A 101 -6.00 -15.23 18.75
C TYR A 101 -5.36 -14.93 17.39
N GLY A 102 -4.06 -14.63 17.35
CA GLY A 102 -3.35 -14.36 16.10
C GLY A 102 -3.26 -15.60 15.21
N LYS A 103 -3.01 -16.76 15.82
CA LYS A 103 -3.01 -18.06 15.14
C LYS A 103 -4.40 -18.44 14.63
N GLU A 104 -5.44 -18.16 15.42
CA GLU A 104 -6.83 -18.35 15.00
C GLU A 104 -7.17 -17.49 13.77
N ALA A 105 -6.69 -16.23 13.74
CA ALA A 105 -6.88 -15.36 12.59
C ALA A 105 -6.21 -15.92 11.32
N VAL A 106 -4.95 -16.34 11.44
CA VAL A 106 -4.19 -16.94 10.34
C VAL A 106 -4.83 -18.23 9.84
N ALA A 107 -5.22 -19.14 10.74
CA ALA A 107 -5.89 -20.38 10.37
C ALA A 107 -7.21 -20.11 9.62
N THR A 108 -7.99 -19.14 10.10
CA THR A 108 -9.24 -18.73 9.44
C THR A 108 -8.98 -18.12 8.07
N LEU A 109 -7.98 -17.24 7.94
CA LEU A 109 -7.58 -16.66 6.65
C LEU A 109 -7.13 -17.71 5.64
N ILE A 110 -6.28 -18.67 6.03
CA ILE A 110 -5.82 -19.76 5.15
C ILE A 110 -7.01 -20.53 4.60
N LYS A 111 -7.98 -20.87 5.46
CA LYS A 111 -9.20 -21.57 5.05
C LYS A 111 -9.99 -20.74 4.03
N ARG A 112 -10.24 -19.47 4.33
CA ARG A 112 -11.01 -18.58 3.44
C ARG A 112 -10.32 -18.33 2.10
N ILE A 113 -8.99 -18.24 2.08
CA ILE A 113 -8.20 -18.11 0.84
C ILE A 113 -8.39 -19.33 -0.07
N GLU A 114 -8.51 -20.53 0.50
CA GLU A 114 -8.81 -21.74 -0.29
C GLU A 114 -10.27 -21.76 -0.75
N ASP A 115 -11.21 -21.55 0.18
CA ASP A 115 -12.65 -21.68 -0.06
C ASP A 115 -13.16 -20.63 -1.07
N ASP A 116 -12.60 -19.41 -1.04
CA ASP A 116 -13.03 -18.27 -1.86
C ASP A 116 -12.05 -17.90 -2.99
N ARG A 117 -11.12 -18.79 -3.35
CA ARG A 117 -10.05 -18.54 -4.33
C ARG A 117 -10.48 -17.93 -5.67
N ASP A 118 -11.72 -18.17 -6.10
CA ASP A 118 -12.25 -17.69 -7.38
C ASP A 118 -12.93 -16.32 -7.28
N LYS A 119 -13.11 -15.81 -6.05
CA LYS A 119 -13.81 -14.55 -5.76
C LYS A 119 -12.99 -13.60 -4.91
N LEU A 120 -11.89 -14.05 -4.32
CA LEU A 120 -11.09 -13.25 -3.40
C LEU A 120 -9.64 -13.23 -3.86
N VAL A 121 -9.06 -12.04 -3.95
CA VAL A 121 -7.62 -11.87 -4.00
C VAL A 121 -7.15 -11.27 -2.68
N VAL A 122 -6.09 -11.84 -2.11
CA VAL A 122 -5.49 -11.35 -0.86
C VAL A 122 -4.11 -10.84 -1.17
N ILE A 123 -3.80 -9.64 -0.72
CA ILE A 123 -2.49 -9.01 -0.80
C ILE A 123 -1.99 -8.83 0.63
N PHE A 124 -0.95 -9.57 0.98
CA PHE A 124 -0.23 -9.38 2.24
C PHE A 124 0.87 -8.34 2.04
N ALA A 125 0.94 -7.34 2.90
CA ALA A 125 1.94 -6.29 2.80
C ALA A 125 2.77 -6.17 4.09
N GLY A 126 4.02 -5.74 3.94
CA GLY A 126 4.92 -5.52 5.07
C GLY A 126 6.36 -5.24 4.67
N TYR A 127 7.24 -5.18 5.66
CA TYR A 127 8.68 -5.17 5.46
C TYR A 127 9.18 -6.53 4.97
N ALA A 128 10.28 -6.54 4.22
CA ALA A 128 10.74 -7.72 3.50
C ALA A 128 11.12 -8.87 4.45
N ASP A 129 11.99 -8.59 5.43
CA ASP A 129 12.56 -9.58 6.36
C ASP A 129 11.44 -10.19 7.24
N GLU A 130 10.50 -9.37 7.70
CA GLU A 130 9.37 -9.76 8.54
C GLU A 130 8.33 -10.57 7.75
N MET A 131 8.08 -10.22 6.49
CA MET A 131 7.17 -10.97 5.63
C MET A 131 7.74 -12.34 5.24
N GLU A 132 9.06 -12.44 5.03
CA GLU A 132 9.74 -13.72 4.80
C GLU A 132 9.54 -14.65 6.00
N THR A 133 9.85 -14.16 7.20
CA THR A 133 9.66 -14.89 8.47
C THR A 133 8.19 -15.31 8.68
N PHE A 134 7.25 -14.41 8.39
CA PHE A 134 5.82 -14.68 8.50
C PHE A 134 5.35 -15.82 7.58
N LEU A 135 5.83 -15.85 6.33
CA LEU A 135 5.45 -16.88 5.36
C LEU A 135 6.07 -18.24 5.70
N ASP A 136 7.32 -18.27 6.15
CA ASP A 136 8.02 -19.48 6.55
C ASP A 136 7.36 -20.15 7.77
N THR A 137 6.89 -19.34 8.72
CA THR A 137 6.19 -19.84 9.92
C THR A 137 4.78 -20.34 9.60
N ASN A 138 4.21 -19.95 8.45
CA ASN A 138 2.83 -20.24 8.07
C ASN A 138 2.76 -20.85 6.65
N PRO A 139 3.26 -22.10 6.46
CA PRO A 139 3.40 -22.73 5.13
C PRO A 139 2.07 -22.90 4.37
N GLY A 140 0.94 -22.82 5.08
CA GLY A 140 -0.39 -22.78 4.47
C GLY A 140 -0.55 -21.63 3.46
N PHE A 141 0.15 -20.50 3.64
CA PHE A 141 0.17 -19.40 2.68
C PHE A 141 1.09 -19.66 1.48
N GLN A 142 2.28 -20.24 1.68
CA GLN A 142 3.26 -20.44 0.60
C GLN A 142 2.70 -21.28 -0.56
N SER A 143 1.89 -22.30 -0.27
CA SER A 143 1.23 -23.11 -1.32
C SER A 143 0.20 -22.35 -2.14
N ARG A 144 -0.31 -21.23 -1.63
CA ARG A 144 -1.40 -20.43 -2.21
C ARG A 144 -0.95 -19.10 -2.77
N ILE A 145 0.27 -18.64 -2.47
CA ILE A 145 0.81 -17.37 -2.95
C ILE A 145 1.97 -17.65 -3.90
N ASN A 146 1.89 -17.13 -5.12
CA ASN A 146 2.90 -17.32 -6.16
C ASN A 146 3.35 -16.01 -6.81
N ARG A 147 2.97 -14.86 -6.24
CA ARG A 147 3.33 -13.53 -6.73
C ARG A 147 3.92 -12.71 -5.61
N PHE A 148 5.15 -12.26 -5.82
CA PHE A 148 5.92 -11.46 -4.89
C PHE A 148 6.35 -10.19 -5.59
N LEU A 149 5.96 -9.04 -5.05
CA LEU A 149 6.32 -7.74 -5.57
C LEU A 149 7.14 -7.00 -4.50
N ASN A 150 8.39 -6.69 -4.84
CA ASN A 150 9.27 -5.89 -4.00
C ASN A 150 9.20 -4.42 -4.42
N PHE A 151 8.82 -3.56 -3.48
CA PHE A 151 8.71 -2.11 -3.65
C PHE A 151 9.95 -1.45 -3.09
N GLN A 152 10.87 -1.12 -4.00
CA GLN A 152 12.12 -0.44 -3.65
C GLN A 152 11.86 1.00 -3.19
N ASP A 153 12.78 1.51 -2.38
CA ASP A 153 12.79 2.93 -2.02
C ASP A 153 12.98 3.81 -3.24
N PHE A 154 12.28 4.94 -3.26
CA PHE A 154 12.42 5.93 -4.31
C PHE A 154 13.81 6.58 -4.28
N ASN A 155 14.33 6.85 -5.46
CA ASN A 155 15.51 7.69 -5.63
C ASN A 155 15.14 9.19 -5.58
N ALA A 156 16.14 10.07 -5.58
CA ALA A 156 15.93 11.51 -5.35
C ALA A 156 15.01 12.14 -6.41
N LYS A 157 15.15 11.70 -7.67
CA LYS A 157 14.33 12.19 -8.79
C LYS A 157 12.89 11.71 -8.67
N GLU A 158 12.67 10.50 -8.17
CA GLU A 158 11.33 9.96 -7.94
C GLU A 158 10.64 10.67 -6.76
N LEU A 159 11.37 10.97 -5.69
CA LEU A 159 10.85 11.78 -4.57
C LEU A 159 10.47 13.20 -5.04
N GLU A 160 11.32 13.82 -5.86
CA GLU A 160 11.03 15.11 -6.52
C GLU A 160 9.79 15.03 -7.40
N ALA A 161 9.67 14.02 -8.26
CA ALA A 161 8.49 13.84 -9.11
C ALA A 161 7.20 13.69 -8.29
N ILE A 162 7.25 13.00 -7.14
CA ILE A 162 6.10 12.90 -6.23
C ILE A 162 5.76 14.27 -5.62
N PHE A 163 6.76 15.08 -5.27
CA PHE A 163 6.54 16.43 -4.74
C PHE A 163 5.92 17.35 -5.80
N VAL A 164 6.49 17.37 -7.01
CA VAL A 164 5.97 18.17 -8.13
C VAL A 164 4.55 17.76 -8.47
N ALA A 165 4.25 16.47 -8.53
CA ALA A 165 2.88 15.99 -8.77
C ALA A 165 1.88 16.44 -7.69
N LYS A 166 2.33 16.66 -6.43
CA LYS A 166 1.51 17.25 -5.38
C LYS A 166 1.29 18.74 -5.58
N CYS A 167 2.32 19.47 -6.01
CA CYS A 167 2.21 20.88 -6.39
C CYS A 167 1.17 21.04 -7.52
N ASP A 168 1.34 20.29 -8.61
CA ASP A 168 0.47 20.36 -9.80
C ASP A 168 -0.99 20.08 -9.46
N LYS A 169 -1.25 19.11 -8.56
CA LYS A 169 -2.61 18.76 -8.13
C LYS A 169 -3.32 19.89 -7.37
N LEU A 170 -2.56 20.81 -6.78
CA LEU A 170 -3.06 21.91 -5.95
C LEU A 170 -2.73 23.29 -6.56
N ASP A 171 -2.44 23.33 -7.86
CA ASP A 171 -2.12 24.55 -8.61
C ASP A 171 -0.87 25.32 -8.12
N TYR A 172 0.01 24.68 -7.34
CA TYR A 172 1.29 25.27 -6.94
C TYR A 172 2.35 25.11 -8.02
N ARG A 173 3.28 26.06 -8.07
CA ARG A 173 4.46 26.07 -8.92
C ARG A 173 5.69 26.31 -8.06
N LEU A 174 6.81 25.71 -8.45
CA LEU A 174 8.10 25.91 -7.81
C LEU A 174 8.93 26.86 -8.67
N THR A 175 9.69 27.75 -8.04
CA THR A 175 10.79 28.44 -8.75
C THR A 175 11.95 27.46 -9.01
N ASP A 176 12.85 27.82 -9.92
CA ASP A 176 14.01 26.98 -10.23
C ASP A 176 14.90 26.78 -8.99
N GLU A 177 15.08 27.81 -8.17
CA GLU A 177 15.85 27.74 -6.92
C GLU A 177 15.16 26.85 -5.87
N ALA A 178 13.83 26.85 -5.85
CA ALA A 178 13.06 25.96 -4.99
C ALA A 178 13.29 24.50 -5.41
N LEU A 179 13.25 24.22 -6.71
CA LEU A 179 13.48 22.88 -7.23
C LEU A 179 14.92 22.39 -6.93
N GLU A 180 15.93 23.25 -7.11
CA GLU A 180 17.32 22.94 -6.77
C GLU A 180 17.48 22.61 -5.28
N LYS A 181 16.86 23.40 -4.40
CA LYS A 181 16.91 23.16 -2.96
C LYS A 181 16.22 21.85 -2.56
N LEU A 182 15.08 21.53 -3.17
CA LEU A 182 14.39 20.23 -3.01
C LEU A 182 15.30 19.06 -3.44
N GLN A 183 16.00 19.19 -4.56
CA GLN A 183 16.93 18.15 -5.01
C GLN A 183 18.05 17.88 -4.00
N VAL A 184 18.62 18.93 -3.40
CA VAL A 184 19.64 18.79 -2.36
C VAL A 184 19.05 18.08 -1.14
N GLN A 185 17.87 18.48 -0.69
CA GLN A 185 17.16 17.84 0.41
C GLN A 185 16.90 16.35 0.17
N PHE A 186 16.38 15.97 -1.00
CA PHE A 186 16.10 14.57 -1.31
C PHE A 186 17.38 13.73 -1.41
N LYS A 187 18.46 14.28 -1.97
CA LYS A 187 19.77 13.61 -1.98
C LYS A 187 20.28 13.36 -0.55
N GLN A 188 20.18 14.34 0.33
CA GLN A 188 20.57 14.21 1.73
C GLN A 188 19.71 13.18 2.46
N ALA A 189 18.39 13.21 2.28
CA ALA A 189 17.47 12.26 2.89
C ALA A 189 17.79 10.81 2.48
N ILE A 190 18.13 10.58 1.21
CA ILE A 190 18.51 9.25 0.71
C ILE A 190 19.87 8.78 1.25
N GLN A 191 20.83 9.68 1.41
CA GLN A 191 22.13 9.33 1.99
C GLN A 191 22.03 8.85 3.44
N HIS A 192 21.05 9.37 4.19
CA HIS A 192 20.84 9.05 5.61
C HIS A 192 19.66 8.09 5.83
N ARG A 193 19.13 7.46 4.77
CA ARG A 193 17.97 6.58 4.90
C ARG A 193 18.31 5.30 5.64
N ASP A 194 17.37 4.83 6.45
CA ASP A 194 17.41 3.53 7.11
C ASP A 194 16.27 2.61 6.60
N LYS A 195 16.12 1.44 7.23
CA LYS A 195 15.06 0.47 6.91
C LYS A 195 13.64 1.00 7.17
N SER A 196 13.50 2.13 7.86
CA SER A 196 12.21 2.76 8.19
C SER A 196 11.90 3.99 7.36
N PHE A 197 12.72 4.28 6.33
CA PHE A 197 12.57 5.48 5.52
C PHE A 197 11.17 5.59 4.88
N GLY A 198 10.50 6.71 5.15
CA GLY A 198 9.09 6.89 4.84
C GLY A 198 8.75 7.18 3.38
N ASN A 199 9.72 7.34 2.48
CA ASN A 199 9.50 7.56 1.04
C ASN A 199 8.43 8.62 0.74
N GLY A 200 7.29 8.24 0.13
CA GLY A 200 6.19 9.17 -0.14
C GLY A 200 5.60 9.84 1.11
N ARG A 201 5.72 9.23 2.31
CA ARG A 201 5.38 9.87 3.59
C ARG A 201 6.38 10.98 3.92
N PHE A 202 7.68 10.78 3.65
CA PHE A 202 8.68 11.83 3.78
C PHE A 202 8.35 13.02 2.86
N VAL A 203 8.06 12.75 1.58
CA VAL A 203 7.66 13.80 0.61
C VAL A 203 6.40 14.53 1.06
N ARG A 204 5.41 13.81 1.59
CA ARG A 204 4.18 14.41 2.13
C ARG A 204 4.49 15.37 3.28
N ASN A 205 5.29 14.95 4.26
CA ASN A 205 5.63 15.77 5.41
C ASN A 205 6.40 17.03 4.98
N LEU A 206 7.37 16.88 4.07
CA LEU A 206 8.10 18.01 3.52
C LEU A 206 7.18 18.98 2.78
N PHE A 207 6.25 18.46 1.97
CA PHE A 207 5.25 19.27 1.27
C PHE A 207 4.36 20.05 2.24
N GLU A 208 3.83 19.42 3.29
CA GLU A 208 3.02 20.08 4.32
C GLU A 208 3.80 21.20 5.03
N GLN A 209 5.06 20.96 5.39
CA GLN A 209 5.94 21.98 5.98
C GLN A 209 6.23 23.14 5.03
N THR A 210 6.41 22.85 3.73
CA THR A 210 6.62 23.88 2.71
C THR A 210 5.39 24.78 2.57
N LEU A 211 4.18 24.20 2.58
CA LEU A 211 2.95 24.99 2.52
C LEU A 211 2.77 25.88 3.75
N GLU A 212 3.14 25.40 4.94
CA GLU A 212 3.09 26.20 6.16
C GLU A 212 4.03 27.43 6.07
N ARG A 213 5.26 27.23 5.59
CA ARG A 213 6.22 28.32 5.40
C ARG A 213 5.78 29.31 4.33
N HIS A 214 5.29 28.80 3.20
CA HIS A 214 4.72 29.60 2.12
C HIS A 214 3.58 30.49 2.65
N ALA A 215 2.64 29.92 3.40
CA ALA A 215 1.53 30.66 3.99
C ALA A 215 2.01 31.76 4.95
N ASN A 216 2.98 31.47 5.81
CA ASN A 216 3.55 32.45 6.73
C ASN A 216 4.28 33.59 6.01
N ARG A 217 5.05 33.27 4.94
CA ARG A 217 5.77 34.26 4.13
C ARG A 217 4.80 35.22 3.44
N ILE A 218 3.78 34.70 2.74
CA ILE A 218 2.83 35.55 2.00
C ILE A 218 1.92 36.35 2.94
N ALA A 219 1.60 35.83 4.12
CA ALA A 219 0.83 36.56 5.12
C ALA A 219 1.59 37.77 5.66
N ALA A 220 2.92 37.65 5.81
CA ALA A 220 3.78 38.75 6.23
C ALA A 220 3.97 39.83 5.14
N ASP A 221 4.02 39.43 3.87
CA ASP A 221 4.16 40.35 2.72
C ASP A 221 2.85 41.11 2.41
N GLY A 222 1.69 40.51 2.69
CA GLY A 222 0.37 41.13 2.54
C GLY A 222 -0.13 41.26 1.10
N ASN A 223 0.70 40.94 0.10
CA ASN A 223 0.34 40.98 -1.32
C ASN A 223 -0.21 39.63 -1.81
N LEU A 224 -1.52 39.42 -1.64
CA LEU A 224 -2.20 38.17 -1.98
C LEU A 224 -2.72 38.16 -3.43
N THR A 225 -1.78 38.10 -4.38
CA THR A 225 -2.09 37.89 -5.80
C THR A 225 -2.19 36.40 -6.11
N LYS A 226 -2.80 36.05 -7.25
CA LYS A 226 -2.80 34.66 -7.73
C LYS A 226 -1.38 34.10 -7.86
N GLU A 227 -0.46 34.91 -8.38
CA GLU A 227 0.94 34.51 -8.56
C GLU A 227 1.59 34.17 -7.22
N THR A 228 1.51 35.07 -6.22
CA THR A 228 2.10 34.85 -4.89
C THR A 228 1.45 33.68 -4.15
N LEU A 229 0.13 33.48 -4.30
CA LEU A 229 -0.60 32.35 -3.72
C LEU A 229 -0.19 30.99 -4.31
N THR A 230 0.31 30.96 -5.55
CA THR A 230 0.67 29.71 -6.24
C THR A 230 2.17 29.44 -6.32
N THR A 231 3.03 30.44 -6.07
CA THR A 231 4.48 30.32 -6.26
C THR A 231 5.21 30.01 -4.95
N ILE A 232 5.75 28.80 -4.86
CA ILE A 232 6.65 28.33 -3.80
C ILE A 232 8.09 28.68 -4.18
N THR A 233 8.81 29.36 -3.28
CA THR A 233 10.21 29.77 -3.46
C THR A 233 11.15 28.94 -2.60
N ALA A 234 12.47 29.10 -2.78
CA ALA A 234 13.48 28.39 -2.00
C ALA A 234 13.40 28.66 -0.47
N GLU A 235 12.86 29.81 -0.05
CA GLU A 235 12.67 30.15 1.37
C GLU A 235 11.62 29.26 2.04
N ASP A 236 10.65 28.78 1.25
CA ASP A 236 9.56 27.94 1.73
C ASP A 236 10.00 26.48 1.94
N ILE A 237 11.13 26.08 1.36
CA ILE A 237 11.68 24.72 1.54
C ILE A 237 12.62 24.71 2.75
N HIS A 238 12.59 23.62 3.52
CA HIS A 238 13.42 23.50 4.72
C HIS A 238 14.92 23.64 4.42
#